data_AF-A0A2G6C3Y6-F1
#
_entry.id   AF-A0A2G6C3Y6-F1
#
_cell.length_a   1.000
_cell.length_b   1.000
_cell.length_c   1.000
_cell.angle_alpha   90.00
_cell.angle_beta   90.00
_cell.angle_gamma   90.00
#
_symmetry.space_group_name_H-M   'P 1'
#
loop_
_entity.id
_entity.type
_entity.pdbx_description
1 polymer ?
#
loop_
_entity_poly.entity_id
_entity_poly.type
_entity_poly.pdbx_seq_one_letter_code
_entity_poly.pdbx_strand_id
1 'polypeptide(L)'
;MTLLAIFIGTLLLSTLLFVAIRYMPRRINTDAYLQEWRDLQALCRDKSSWRDALQRADALLDKALRERRYKGKTMGARMVAAQRKFTNNDGVWFAHNVVKKLQERPNSRLKEQDVKAALVGFRSALKDLAALPAATTQNTRTTDAKDGSDEQ
;
A
#
# COMPACT_ATOMS: atom_id res chain seq x y z
N MET A 1 -32.59 40.59 -9.83
CA MET A 1 -33.00 39.18 -10.00
C MET A 1 -31.97 38.35 -10.76
N THR A 2 -31.47 38.82 -11.91
CA THR A 2 -30.46 38.11 -12.73
C THR A 2 -29.13 37.87 -12.02
N LEU A 3 -28.54 38.87 -11.34
CA LEU A 3 -27.28 38.73 -10.59
C LEU A 3 -27.38 37.71 -9.43
N LEU A 4 -28.53 37.66 -8.76
CA LEU A 4 -28.78 36.72 -7.65
C LEU A 4 -28.83 35.27 -8.17
N ALA A 5 -29.49 35.03 -9.31
CA ALA A 5 -29.55 33.73 -9.94
C ALA A 5 -28.16 33.22 -10.38
N ILE A 6 -27.32 34.12 -10.92
CA ILE A 6 -25.94 33.78 -11.30
C ILE A 6 -25.13 33.42 -10.05
N PHE A 7 -25.23 34.20 -8.97
CA PHE A 7 -24.50 33.92 -7.73
C PHE A 7 -24.87 32.56 -7.13
N ILE A 8 -26.18 32.26 -7.03
CA ILE A 8 -26.67 30.95 -6.56
C ILE A 8 -26.17 29.83 -7.48
N GLY A 9 -26.24 30.02 -8.80
CA GLY A 9 -25.74 29.05 -9.78
C GLY A 9 -24.25 28.75 -9.62
N THR A 10 -23.42 29.79 -9.44
CA THR A 10 -21.97 29.62 -9.20
C THR A 10 -21.68 28.92 -7.87
N LEU A 11 -22.44 29.22 -6.82
CA LEU A 11 -22.27 28.60 -5.51
C LEU A 11 -22.62 27.10 -5.55
N LEU A 12 -23.73 26.75 -6.23
CA LEU A 12 -24.14 25.36 -6.44
C LEU A 12 -23.14 24.60 -7.31
N LEU A 13 -22.67 25.19 -8.40
CA LEU A 13 -21.68 24.58 -9.27
C LEU A 13 -20.34 24.34 -8.54
N SER A 14 -19.87 25.34 -7.79
CA SER A 14 -18.66 25.23 -6.96
C SER A 14 -18.78 24.11 -5.92
N THR A 15 -19.90 24.04 -5.21
CA THR A 15 -20.17 23.01 -4.20
C THR A 15 -20.20 21.61 -4.84
N LEU A 16 -20.88 21.47 -5.98
CA LEU A 16 -20.95 20.21 -6.72
C LEU A 16 -19.56 19.77 -7.21
N LEU A 17 -18.77 20.71 -7.75
CA LEU A 17 -17.41 20.42 -8.23
C LEU A 17 -16.49 20.01 -7.07
N PHE A 18 -16.57 20.70 -5.93
CA PHE A 18 -15.80 20.38 -4.72
C PHE A 18 -16.12 18.98 -4.19
N VAL A 19 -17.41 18.63 -4.15
CA VAL A 19 -17.88 17.29 -3.81
C VAL A 19 -17.35 16.27 -4.80
N ALA A 20 -17.50 16.48 -6.10
CA ALA A 20 -17.04 15.56 -7.14
C ALA A 20 -15.52 15.30 -7.07
N ILE A 21 -14.70 16.34 -6.92
CA ILE A 21 -13.24 16.22 -6.76
C ILE A 21 -12.89 15.42 -5.50
N ARG A 22 -13.68 15.56 -4.43
CA ARG A 22 -13.47 14.81 -3.18
C ARG A 22 -13.84 13.33 -3.31
N TYR A 23 -14.78 12.98 -4.18
CA TYR A 23 -15.16 11.60 -4.49
C TYR A 23 -14.36 10.98 -5.64
N MET A 24 -13.55 11.77 -6.35
CA MET A 24 -12.71 11.26 -7.44
C MET A 24 -11.65 10.29 -6.88
N PRO A 25 -11.55 9.06 -7.40
CA PRO A 25 -10.59 8.08 -6.91
C PRO A 25 -9.17 8.54 -7.23
N ARG A 26 -8.39 8.86 -6.19
CA ARG A 26 -6.95 9.11 -6.36
C ARG A 26 -6.27 7.84 -6.82
N ARG A 27 -5.56 7.91 -7.95
CA ARG A 27 -4.68 6.83 -8.41
C ARG A 27 -3.51 6.76 -7.44
N ILE A 28 -3.28 5.58 -6.85
CA ILE A 28 -2.09 5.33 -6.05
C ILE A 28 -0.90 5.24 -7.00
N ASN A 29 0.23 5.84 -6.62
CA ASN A 29 1.47 5.70 -7.35
C ASN A 29 2.09 4.32 -7.05
N THR A 30 1.69 3.31 -7.80
CA THR A 30 2.14 1.92 -7.61
C THR A 30 3.66 1.76 -7.69
N ASP A 31 4.35 2.57 -8.50
CA ASP A 31 5.81 2.48 -8.66
C ASP A 31 6.56 2.88 -7.38
N ALA A 32 6.09 3.95 -6.71
CA ALA A 32 6.65 4.37 -5.43
C ALA A 32 6.48 3.29 -4.35
N TYR A 33 5.29 2.69 -4.27
CA TYR A 33 5.04 1.57 -3.35
C TYR A 33 5.88 0.34 -3.66
N LEU A 34 6.09 0.03 -4.95
CA LEU A 34 6.92 -1.08 -5.37
C LEU A 34 8.40 -0.86 -5.01
N GLN A 35 8.90 0.36 -5.17
CA GLN A 35 10.25 0.73 -4.75
C GLN A 35 10.41 0.59 -3.23
N GLU A 36 9.53 1.20 -2.44
CA GLU A 36 9.54 1.08 -0.97
C GLU A 36 9.44 -0.40 -0.53
N TRP A 37 8.65 -1.22 -1.24
CA TRP A 37 8.55 -2.66 -0.98
C TRP A 37 9.85 -3.42 -1.30
N ARG A 38 10.59 -3.04 -2.34
CA ARG A 38 11.88 -3.66 -2.64
C ARG A 38 12.93 -3.30 -1.60
N ASP A 39 12.92 -2.04 -1.16
CA ASP A 39 13.86 -1.55 -0.14
C ASP A 39 13.66 -2.28 1.20
N LEU A 40 12.41 -2.50 1.63
CA LEU A 40 12.16 -3.29 2.85
C LEU A 40 12.47 -4.80 2.67
N GLN A 41 12.36 -5.34 1.45
CA GLN A 41 12.78 -6.72 1.18
C GLN A 41 14.30 -6.89 1.31
N ALA A 42 15.08 -5.89 0.93
CA ALA A 42 16.53 -5.92 1.11
C ALA A 42 16.92 -6.03 2.60
N LEU A 43 16.15 -5.37 3.49
CA LEU A 43 16.31 -5.45 4.95
C LEU A 43 15.98 -6.84 5.53
N CYS A 44 15.31 -7.72 4.78
CA CYS A 44 14.93 -9.04 5.30
C CYS A 44 16.11 -10.04 5.31
N ARG A 45 17.24 -9.69 4.66
CA ARG A 45 18.45 -10.55 4.61
C ARG A 45 19.07 -10.71 6.01
N ASP A 46 19.10 -9.64 6.79
CA ASP A 46 19.70 -9.64 8.11
C ASP A 46 18.65 -9.73 9.21
N LYS A 47 18.89 -10.62 10.19
CA LYS A 47 17.93 -10.84 11.29
C LYS A 47 17.76 -9.61 12.20
N SER A 48 18.81 -8.80 12.32
CA SER A 48 18.80 -7.56 13.09
C SER A 48 17.84 -6.53 12.51
N SER A 49 17.67 -6.49 11.18
CA SER A 49 16.80 -5.54 10.47
C SER A 49 15.39 -6.05 10.22
N TRP A 50 15.03 -7.26 10.65
CA TRP A 50 13.66 -7.79 10.54
C TRP A 50 12.61 -6.90 11.20
N ARG A 51 12.96 -6.31 12.35
CA ARG A 51 12.06 -5.37 13.04
C ARG A 51 11.75 -4.15 12.17
N ASP A 52 12.80 -3.54 11.61
CA ASP A 52 12.67 -2.36 10.78
C ASP A 52 11.90 -2.68 9.50
N ALA A 53 12.14 -3.85 8.89
CA ALA A 53 11.39 -4.31 7.73
C ALA A 53 9.88 -4.43 8.02
N LEU A 54 9.51 -5.02 9.16
CA LEU A 54 8.11 -5.16 9.57
C LEU A 54 7.46 -3.81 9.90
N GLN A 55 8.15 -2.93 10.62
CA GLN A 55 7.63 -1.58 10.92
C GLN A 55 7.41 -0.75 9.65
N ARG A 56 8.34 -0.84 8.67
CA ARG A 56 8.19 -0.19 7.37
C ARG A 56 7.03 -0.78 6.56
N ALA A 57 6.84 -2.10 6.60
CA ALA A 57 5.70 -2.74 5.92
C ALA A 57 4.35 -2.32 6.51
N ASP A 58 4.24 -2.22 7.84
CA ASP A 58 3.04 -1.73 8.55
C ASP A 58 2.77 -0.25 8.20
N ALA A 59 3.81 0.60 8.23
CA ALA A 59 3.69 1.99 7.82
C ALA A 59 3.29 2.16 6.34
N LEU A 60 3.81 1.32 5.45
CA LEU A 60 3.47 1.32 4.03
C LEU A 60 1.99 0.95 3.80
N LEU A 61 1.48 -0.05 4.52
CA LEU A 61 0.05 -0.37 4.50
C LEU A 61 -0.80 0.79 5.04
N ASP A 62 -0.39 1.42 6.15
CA ASP A 62 -1.11 2.55 6.71
C ASP A 62 -1.17 3.74 5.74
N LYS A 63 -0.05 4.01 5.04
CA LYS A 63 0.02 5.01 3.96
C LYS A 63 -1.01 4.70 2.88
N ALA A 64 -1.07 3.45 2.39
CA ALA A 64 -2.05 3.03 1.39
C ALA A 64 -3.49 3.22 1.86
N LEU A 65 -3.77 2.87 3.13
CA LEU A 65 -5.10 3.06 3.72
C LEU A 65 -5.50 4.54 3.78
N ARG A 66 -4.58 5.42 4.17
CA ARG A 66 -4.81 6.87 4.21
C ARG A 66 -5.02 7.46 2.81
N GLU A 67 -4.24 7.03 1.82
CA GLU A 67 -4.40 7.47 0.43
C GLU A 67 -5.74 7.03 -0.16
N ARG A 68 -6.21 5.83 0.21
CA ARG A 68 -7.57 5.33 -0.11
C ARG A 68 -8.68 5.93 0.75
N ARG A 69 -8.37 6.86 1.65
CA ARG A 69 -9.34 7.58 2.50
C ARG A 69 -10.16 6.68 3.44
N TYR A 70 -9.62 5.53 3.87
CA TYR A 70 -10.28 4.76 4.93
C TYR A 70 -10.32 5.58 6.22
N LYS A 71 -11.51 5.60 6.84
CA LYS A 71 -11.74 6.34 8.08
C LYS A 71 -11.10 5.60 9.26
N GLY A 72 -10.66 6.35 10.27
CA GLY A 72 -10.10 5.80 11.50
C GLY A 72 -8.94 6.64 12.03
N LYS A 73 -8.87 6.82 13.34
CA LYS A 73 -7.78 7.56 14.00
C LYS A 73 -6.49 6.74 14.02
N THR A 74 -6.61 5.44 14.29
CA THR A 74 -5.50 4.48 14.35
C THR A 74 -5.42 3.64 13.07
N MET A 75 -4.27 2.99 12.87
CA MET A 75 -4.09 2.04 11.78
C MET A 75 -5.10 0.88 11.87
N GLY A 76 -5.25 0.26 13.05
CA GLY A 76 -6.24 -0.78 13.27
C GLY A 76 -7.68 -0.35 12.92
N ALA A 77 -8.09 0.88 13.27
CA ALA A 77 -9.40 1.40 12.88
C ALA A 77 -9.56 1.54 11.36
N ARG A 78 -8.50 1.96 10.66
CA ARG A 78 -8.48 2.02 9.18
C ARG A 78 -8.53 0.63 8.56
N MET A 79 -7.86 -0.36 9.16
CA MET A 79 -7.94 -1.75 8.74
C MET A 79 -9.36 -2.32 8.89
N VAL A 80 -10.04 -2.06 10.02
CA VAL A 80 -11.46 -2.44 10.20
C VAL A 80 -12.33 -1.81 9.11
N ALA A 81 -12.16 -0.51 8.84
CA ALA A 81 -12.90 0.18 7.79
C ALA A 81 -12.63 -0.41 6.38
N ALA A 82 -11.46 -1.02 6.17
CA ALA A 82 -11.05 -1.65 4.92
C ALA A 82 -11.31 -3.17 4.87
N GLN A 83 -11.89 -3.80 5.90
CA GLN A 83 -11.92 -5.27 6.02
C GLN A 83 -12.49 -5.98 4.79
N ARG A 84 -13.51 -5.37 4.15
CA ARG A 84 -14.20 -5.93 2.97
C ARG A 84 -13.34 -5.92 1.70
N LYS A 85 -12.20 -5.23 1.71
CA LYS A 85 -11.25 -5.22 0.61
C LYS A 85 -10.15 -6.25 0.77
N PHE A 86 -9.81 -6.63 2.00
CA PHE A 86 -8.79 -7.62 2.23
C PHE A 86 -9.30 -9.01 1.89
N THR A 87 -8.57 -9.71 1.03
CA THR A 87 -8.80 -11.12 0.69
C THR A 87 -8.39 -12.04 1.83
N ASN A 88 -7.42 -11.62 2.66
CA ASN A 88 -6.95 -12.35 3.83
C ASN A 88 -6.93 -11.44 5.07
N ASN A 89 -8.07 -11.29 5.74
CA ASN A 89 -8.15 -10.44 6.93
C ASN A 89 -7.27 -10.94 8.08
N ASP A 90 -7.26 -12.24 8.34
CA ASP A 90 -6.51 -12.84 9.46
C ASP A 90 -5.00 -12.64 9.32
N GLY A 91 -4.47 -12.82 8.10
CA GLY A 91 -3.05 -12.61 7.82
C GLY A 91 -2.62 -11.15 8.01
N VAL A 92 -3.47 -10.19 7.64
CA VAL A 92 -3.18 -8.75 7.81
C VAL A 92 -3.24 -8.35 9.28
N TRP A 93 -4.22 -8.86 10.03
CA TRP A 93 -4.32 -8.63 11.47
C TRP A 93 -3.17 -9.27 12.25
N PHE A 94 -2.79 -10.50 11.88
CA PHE A 94 -1.61 -11.15 12.43
C PHE A 94 -0.38 -10.26 12.24
N ALA A 95 -0.14 -9.77 11.02
CA ALA A 95 1.00 -8.93 10.70
C ALA A 95 1.04 -7.64 11.54
N HIS A 96 -0.09 -6.93 11.63
CA HIS A 96 -0.20 -5.71 12.45
C HIS A 96 0.05 -5.98 13.94
N ASN A 97 -0.48 -7.09 14.47
CA ASN A 97 -0.30 -7.46 15.87
C ASN A 97 1.16 -7.82 16.20
N VAL A 98 1.89 -8.44 15.27
CA VAL A 98 3.34 -8.68 15.42
C VAL A 98 4.08 -7.35 15.58
N VAL A 99 3.79 -6.37 14.73
CA VAL A 99 4.44 -5.04 14.80
C VAL A 99 4.07 -4.29 16.08
N LYS A 100 2.79 -4.29 16.45
CA LYS A 100 2.31 -3.72 17.72
C LYS A 100 3.05 -4.32 18.92
N LYS A 101 3.19 -5.65 18.95
CA LYS A 101 3.93 -6.34 20.02
C LYS A 101 5.41 -5.94 20.04
N LEU A 102 6.05 -5.71 18.90
CA LEU A 102 7.43 -5.24 18.83
C LEU A 102 7.60 -3.82 19.37
N GLN A 103 6.62 -2.94 19.12
CA GLN A 103 6.60 -1.58 19.64
C GLN A 103 6.41 -1.57 21.17
N GLU A 104 5.49 -2.39 21.68
CA GLU A 104 5.26 -2.53 23.12
C GLU A 104 6.42 -3.25 23.84
N ARG A 105 7.06 -4.22 23.17
CA ARG A 105 8.13 -5.07 23.74
C ARG A 105 9.36 -5.11 22.83
N PRO A 106 10.26 -4.11 22.95
CA PRO A 106 11.45 -4.00 22.10
C PRO A 106 12.46 -5.15 22.24
N ASN A 107 12.39 -5.97 23.28
CA ASN A 107 13.30 -7.12 23.46
C ASN A 107 12.65 -8.46 23.11
N SER A 108 11.49 -8.44 22.45
CA SER A 108 10.84 -9.67 22.02
C SER A 108 11.61 -10.36 20.90
N ARG A 109 11.82 -11.68 21.04
CA ARG A 109 12.46 -12.52 20.02
C ARG A 109 11.50 -12.70 18.84
N LEU A 110 11.97 -12.37 17.63
CA LEU A 110 11.25 -12.63 16.39
C LEU A 110 11.60 -14.02 15.86
N LYS A 111 10.56 -14.78 15.49
CA LYS A 111 10.73 -16.02 14.75
C LYS A 111 10.66 -15.72 13.26
N GLU A 112 11.49 -16.40 12.49
CA GLU A 112 11.53 -16.24 11.03
C GLU A 112 10.16 -16.53 10.38
N GLN A 113 9.46 -17.55 10.88
CA GLN A 113 8.12 -17.90 10.40
C GLN A 113 7.12 -16.76 10.60
N ASP A 114 7.14 -16.08 11.76
CA ASP A 114 6.26 -14.96 12.05
C ASP A 114 6.56 -13.77 11.15
N VAL A 115 7.85 -13.49 10.90
CA VAL A 115 8.29 -12.42 9.99
C VAL A 115 7.79 -12.70 8.58
N LYS A 116 8.00 -13.91 8.06
CA LYS A 116 7.54 -14.31 6.72
C LYS A 116 6.02 -14.22 6.60
N ALA A 117 5.28 -14.77 7.56
CA ALA A 117 3.82 -14.73 7.56
C ALA A 117 3.29 -13.29 7.61
N ALA A 118 3.89 -12.43 8.44
CA ALA A 118 3.52 -11.02 8.52
C ALA A 118 3.78 -10.27 7.20
N LEU A 119 4.95 -10.46 6.58
CA LEU A 119 5.26 -9.84 5.29
C LEU A 119 4.32 -10.32 4.17
N VAL A 120 3.94 -11.60 4.17
CA VAL A 120 2.92 -12.13 3.24
C VAL A 120 1.58 -11.42 3.45
N GLY A 121 1.14 -11.26 4.71
CA GLY A 121 -0.09 -10.54 5.04
C GLY A 121 -0.07 -9.07 4.59
N PHE A 122 1.03 -8.34 4.85
CA PHE A 122 1.16 -6.97 4.37
C PHE A 122 1.16 -6.89 2.83
N ARG A 123 1.87 -7.81 2.16
CA ARG A 123 1.90 -7.84 0.69
C ARG A 123 0.52 -8.11 0.09
N SER A 124 -0.25 -9.03 0.65
CA SER A 124 -1.61 -9.31 0.16
C SER A 124 -2.51 -8.09 0.34
N ALA A 125 -2.51 -7.44 1.51
CA ALA A 125 -3.29 -6.23 1.73
C ALA A 125 -2.91 -5.09 0.77
N LEU A 126 -1.62 -4.87 0.52
CA LEU A 126 -1.18 -3.84 -0.42
C LEU A 126 -1.64 -4.13 -1.86
N LYS A 127 -1.69 -5.40 -2.26
CA LYS A 127 -2.26 -5.80 -3.56
C LYS A 127 -3.77 -5.56 -3.60
N ASP A 128 -4.50 -5.93 -2.56
CA ASP A 128 -5.94 -5.75 -2.44
C ASP A 128 -6.35 -4.26 -2.51
N LEU A 129 -5.48 -3.37 -2.02
CA LEU A 129 -5.64 -1.92 -2.10
C LEU A 129 -5.15 -1.32 -3.44
N ALA A 130 -4.70 -2.16 -4.37
CA ALA A 130 -4.04 -1.79 -5.63
C ALA A 130 -2.85 -0.83 -5.44
N ALA A 131 -2.15 -0.96 -4.30
CA ALA A 131 -0.89 -0.28 -4.04
C ALA A 131 0.31 -1.08 -4.57
N LEU A 132 0.18 -2.40 -4.68
CA LEU A 132 1.13 -3.28 -5.37
C LEU A 132 0.47 -4.04 -6.52
N PRO A 133 1.22 -4.40 -7.58
CA PRO A 133 0.68 -5.21 -8.67
C PRO A 133 0.33 -6.63 -8.20
N ALA A 134 -0.78 -7.18 -8.71
CA ALA A 134 -1.30 -8.50 -8.33
C ALA A 134 -0.33 -9.65 -8.66
N ALA A 135 0.43 -9.52 -9.75
CA ALA A 135 1.49 -10.41 -10.16
C ALA A 135 2.74 -9.60 -10.52
N THR A 136 3.90 -10.03 -10.05
CA THR A 136 5.18 -9.52 -10.55
C THR A 136 5.36 -10.10 -11.95
N THR A 137 4.86 -9.43 -12.98
CA THR A 137 5.37 -9.66 -14.34
C THR A 137 6.75 -9.04 -14.40
N GLN A 138 7.77 -9.76 -13.91
CA GLN A 138 9.10 -9.62 -14.44
C GLN A 138 9.19 -10.52 -15.66
N ASN A 139 8.86 -10.00 -16.83
CA ASN A 139 9.38 -10.54 -18.08
C ASN A 139 9.44 -9.47 -19.18
N THR A 140 10.56 -9.52 -19.93
CA THR A 140 10.93 -8.90 -21.21
C THR A 140 11.07 -7.37 -21.33
N ARG A 141 12.30 -6.90 -21.08
CA ARG A 141 13.03 -6.07 -22.05
C ARG A 141 14.46 -6.62 -22.20
N THR A 142 14.54 -7.76 -22.87
CA THR A 142 15.73 -8.20 -23.59
C THR A 142 15.31 -8.32 -25.05
N THR A 143 15.29 -7.17 -25.71
CA THR A 143 15.33 -6.95 -27.16
C THR A 143 16.30 -5.79 -27.24
N ASP A 144 17.57 -5.95 -27.60
CA ASP A 144 18.02 -6.58 -28.84
C ASP A 144 19.34 -7.32 -28.65
N ALA A 145 19.29 -8.64 -28.79
CA ALA A 145 20.36 -9.35 -29.46
C ALA A 145 20.12 -9.15 -30.96
N LYS A 146 20.93 -8.31 -31.61
CA LYS A 146 21.18 -8.44 -33.04
C LYS A 146 22.41 -9.32 -33.17
N ASP A 147 22.16 -10.63 -33.07
CA ASP A 147 23.02 -11.64 -33.67
C ASP A 147 22.80 -11.54 -35.19
N GLY A 148 23.83 -11.11 -35.87
CA GLY A 148 24.02 -11.28 -37.30
C GLY A 148 25.39 -11.87 -37.48
N SER A 149 25.54 -13.12 -37.04
CA SER A 149 26.64 -13.99 -37.42
C SER A 149 26.69 -14.16 -38.94
N ASP A 150 27.87 -13.93 -39.49
CA ASP A 150 28.51 -14.72 -40.55
C ASP A 150 27.58 -15.44 -41.55
N GLU A 151 27.45 -14.86 -42.74
CA GLU A 151 27.32 -15.61 -43.99
C GLU A 151 28.37 -15.09 -44.99
N GLN A 152 29.36 -15.95 -45.25
CA GLN A 152 30.17 -16.14 -46.47
C GLN A 152 30.98 -14.97 -47.06
#